data_AF-A0A8J5T8A7-F1
#
_entry.id   AF-A0A8J5T8A7-F1
#
_cell.length_a   1.000
_cell.length_b   1.000
_cell.length_c   1.000
_cell.angle_alpha   90.00
_cell.angle_beta   90.00
_cell.angle_gamma   90.00
#
_symmetry.space_group_name_H-M   'P 1'
#
loop_
_entity.id
_entity.type
_entity.pdbx_description
1 polymer ?
#
loop_
_entity_poly.entity_id
_entity_poly.type
_entity_poly.pdbx_seq_one_letter_code
_entity_poly.pdbx_strand_id
1 'polypeptide(L)'
;MDPRRIGGRVAAVRRALTAAALPLPMRITNGLAMVSLVLSSCDLLRLCTDKERPLRFPLGGREFATVVCQLASVVYLLSLFAHPEAPSSDDGDGSGRAPAAAEPAPMPGGMQDDDDEIVAAVVSGTLPSHHLESWLGDCRRAARLRREALRRVTGRGVEGLPFEGMDYQAILGQCCEMPVGYVQLPVGVAGPLLLDGREYHVPMATTEGCLVASVNRGCRAIAASGGAVSVLLRDSMSRAPAVKFTSAKRAAELKEFVEAPSNFESLAAVFNRSSRFARLQDIHCALAGRNLYMRFTCTTGDAMGMNMVSKGVENVLSWLRNDFPDMDLISISGNYCADKKTAAVNWIEGRGKSVVCEAIIKGEVVHSILKTTVEKLVELNVIKNLAGSAVAGALGGFNAHASNIVTALFIATGQDPAQNVESSQCITMLETVNDGDDLHISVTMPSIEVGTIGGGTCLASQAACLNLLGVKGSNHGSPGANAKRLATIVAGSVLAGELSLLAALASGQLVKSHMKYNRSSKDAAKDAS
;
A
#
# COMPACT_ATOMS: atom_id res chain seq x y z
N MET A 1 -2.38 33.40 41.57
CA MET A 1 -3.39 32.34 41.69
C MET A 1 -2.66 31.00 41.74
N ASP A 2 -2.90 30.20 42.78
CA ASP A 2 -2.10 29.00 43.12
C ASP A 2 -2.49 27.78 42.24
N PRO A 3 -1.55 27.19 41.46
CA PRO A 3 -1.81 26.05 40.58
C PRO A 3 -2.26 24.77 41.33
N ARG A 4 -2.05 24.68 42.65
CA ARG A 4 -2.53 23.55 43.47
C ARG A 4 -4.04 23.57 43.72
N ARG A 5 -4.67 24.76 43.70
CA ARG A 5 -6.14 24.90 43.85
C ARG A 5 -6.93 24.51 42.60
N ILE A 6 -6.30 24.52 41.43
CA ILE A 6 -6.91 24.11 40.16
C ILE A 6 -6.91 22.57 40.05
N GLY A 7 -5.80 21.91 40.44
CA GLY A 7 -5.72 20.45 40.46
C GLY A 7 -6.73 19.78 41.41
N GLY A 8 -6.99 20.38 42.57
CA GLY A 8 -7.99 19.88 43.52
C GLY A 8 -9.43 19.98 43.01
N ARG A 9 -9.77 21.03 42.25
CA ARG A 9 -11.11 21.20 41.64
C ARG A 9 -11.32 20.27 40.44
N VAL A 10 -10.29 20.03 39.63
CA VAL A 10 -10.35 19.07 38.51
C VAL A 10 -10.45 17.63 39.02
N ALA A 11 -9.76 17.27 40.11
CA ALA A 11 -9.88 15.96 40.73
C ALA A 11 -11.26 15.72 41.38
N ALA A 12 -11.87 16.76 41.97
CA ALA A 12 -13.22 16.70 42.54
C ALA A 12 -14.30 16.53 41.45
N VAL A 13 -14.17 17.24 40.32
CA VAL A 13 -15.08 17.08 39.17
C VAL A 13 -14.89 15.70 38.51
N ARG A 14 -13.66 15.19 38.43
CA ARG A 14 -13.38 13.84 37.92
C ARG A 14 -13.97 12.75 38.81
N ARG A 15 -13.90 12.88 40.14
CA ARG A 15 -14.56 11.95 41.08
C ARG A 15 -16.08 12.02 41.00
N ALA A 16 -16.66 13.22 40.83
CA ALA A 16 -18.11 13.38 40.66
C ALA A 16 -18.63 12.75 39.36
N LEU A 17 -17.84 12.78 38.28
CA LEU A 17 -18.18 12.13 37.00
C LEU A 17 -18.01 10.61 37.04
N THR A 18 -17.02 10.07 37.77
CA THR A 18 -16.87 8.61 37.94
C THR A 18 -17.84 8.02 38.96
N ALA A 19 -18.30 8.81 39.95
CA ALA A 19 -19.27 8.36 40.95
C ALA A 19 -20.72 8.36 40.47
N ALA A 20 -20.99 8.92 39.28
CA ALA A 20 -22.31 8.93 38.65
C ALA A 20 -22.41 7.90 37.50
N ALA A 21 -21.73 6.76 37.61
CA ALA A 21 -22.02 5.62 36.75
C ALA A 21 -23.43 5.12 37.08
N LEU A 22 -24.40 5.42 36.22
CA LEU A 22 -25.68 4.71 36.23
C LEU A 22 -25.39 3.19 36.20
N PRO A 23 -26.14 2.36 36.94
CA PRO A 23 -25.91 0.92 37.04
C PRO A 23 -26.43 0.19 35.79
N LEU A 24 -26.05 0.68 34.59
CA LEU A 24 -26.47 0.16 33.31
C LEU A 24 -25.26 -0.47 32.60
N PRO A 25 -25.37 -1.69 32.05
CA PRO A 25 -24.34 -2.30 31.23
C PRO A 25 -23.84 -1.38 30.12
N MET A 26 -22.53 -1.39 29.81
CA MET A 26 -21.94 -0.52 28.77
C MET A 26 -22.64 -0.59 27.41
N ARG A 27 -23.20 -1.76 27.05
CA ARG A 27 -23.98 -1.92 25.81
C ARG A 27 -25.24 -1.03 25.80
N ILE A 28 -25.87 -0.84 26.95
CA ILE A 28 -27.08 -0.02 27.09
C ILE A 28 -26.71 1.46 27.07
N THR A 29 -25.65 1.88 27.77
CA THR A 29 -25.21 3.28 27.78
C THR A 29 -24.69 3.72 26.41
N ASN A 30 -23.96 2.86 25.70
CA ASN A 30 -23.52 3.11 24.32
C ASN A 30 -24.70 3.17 23.36
N GLY A 31 -25.69 2.28 23.51
CA GLY A 31 -26.93 2.31 22.73
C GLY A 31 -27.70 3.61 22.93
N LEU A 32 -27.87 4.05 24.19
CA LEU A 32 -28.55 5.31 24.51
C LEU A 32 -27.81 6.54 23.97
N ALA A 33 -26.47 6.56 24.05
CA ALA A 33 -25.66 7.65 23.49
C ALA A 33 -25.75 7.71 21.96
N MET A 34 -25.77 6.55 21.29
CA MET A 34 -25.95 6.49 19.83
C MET A 34 -27.35 6.95 19.40
N VAL A 35 -28.40 6.49 20.09
CA VAL A 35 -29.78 6.92 19.80
C VAL A 35 -29.92 8.43 20.05
N SER A 36 -29.38 8.94 21.14
CA SER A 36 -29.39 10.36 21.47
C SER A 36 -28.66 11.19 20.41
N LEU A 37 -27.49 10.75 19.94
CA LEU A 37 -26.74 11.40 18.86
C LEU A 37 -27.55 11.45 17.56
N VAL A 38 -28.16 10.34 17.16
CA VAL A 38 -28.94 10.27 15.92
C VAL A 38 -30.15 11.19 15.99
N LEU A 39 -30.91 11.15 17.09
CA LEU A 39 -32.10 11.98 17.25
C LEU A 39 -31.79 13.47 17.30
N SER A 40 -30.73 13.87 18.05
CA SER A 40 -30.32 15.27 18.11
C SER A 40 -29.72 15.75 16.78
N SER A 41 -28.98 14.91 16.05
CA SER A 41 -28.52 15.20 14.69
C SER A 41 -29.67 15.41 13.71
N CYS A 42 -30.71 14.57 13.76
CA CYS A 42 -31.90 14.73 12.92
C CYS A 42 -32.67 16.01 13.24
N ASP A 43 -32.82 16.37 14.52
CA ASP A 43 -33.51 17.60 14.92
C ASP A 43 -32.70 18.86 14.54
N LEU A 44 -31.37 18.83 14.69
CA LEU A 44 -30.45 19.88 14.21
C LEU A 44 -30.52 20.04 12.69
N LEU A 45 -30.54 18.95 11.92
CA LEU A 45 -30.69 18.99 10.47
C LEU A 45 -32.03 19.62 10.07
N ARG A 46 -33.13 19.24 10.73
CA ARG A 46 -34.45 19.84 10.49
C ARG A 46 -34.45 21.34 10.79
N LEU A 47 -33.90 21.75 11.92
CA LEU A 47 -33.76 23.16 12.32
C LEU A 47 -32.90 23.97 11.33
N CYS A 48 -31.84 23.38 10.77
CA CYS A 48 -30.99 24.04 9.77
C CYS A 48 -31.66 24.14 8.38
N THR A 49 -32.60 23.25 8.06
CA THR A 49 -33.29 23.20 6.75
C THR A 49 -34.64 23.92 6.73
N ASP A 50 -35.17 24.32 7.90
CA ASP A 50 -36.45 25.02 8.00
C ASP A 50 -36.31 26.48 7.54
N LYS A 51 -36.91 26.79 6.38
CA LYS A 51 -36.88 28.13 5.77
C LYS A 51 -37.76 29.14 6.51
N GLU A 52 -38.73 28.71 7.30
CA GLU A 52 -39.64 29.60 8.04
C GLU A 52 -39.12 29.93 9.45
N ARG A 53 -38.24 29.08 10.02
CA ARG A 53 -37.61 29.30 11.33
C ARG A 53 -36.09 29.09 11.27
N PRO A 54 -35.33 30.05 10.72
CA PRO A 54 -33.87 29.97 10.72
C PRO A 54 -33.33 29.98 12.15
N LEU A 55 -32.25 29.24 12.40
CA LEU A 55 -31.50 29.30 13.67
C LEU A 55 -31.10 30.76 13.96
N ARG A 56 -31.64 31.33 15.06
CA ARG A 56 -31.30 32.67 15.52
C ARG A 56 -30.58 32.58 16.86
N PHE A 57 -29.56 33.42 17.04
CA PHE A 57 -28.92 33.61 18.33
C PHE A 57 -29.59 34.78 19.09
N PRO A 58 -29.85 34.64 20.40
CA PRO A 58 -29.62 33.45 21.23
C PRO A 58 -30.58 32.30 20.92
N LEU A 59 -30.08 31.06 21.03
CA LEU A 59 -30.87 29.84 20.83
C LEU A 59 -32.05 29.80 21.83
N GLY A 60 -33.22 29.37 21.36
CA GLY A 60 -34.33 29.05 22.25
C GLY A 60 -34.02 27.84 23.15
N GLY A 61 -34.84 27.62 24.17
CA GLY A 61 -34.58 26.58 25.17
C GLY A 61 -34.55 25.17 24.59
N ARG A 62 -35.31 24.90 23.52
CA ARG A 62 -35.33 23.60 22.83
C ARG A 62 -34.07 23.42 21.98
N GLU A 63 -33.70 24.42 21.19
CA GLU A 63 -32.51 24.37 20.33
C GLU A 63 -31.23 24.26 21.17
N PHE A 64 -31.17 24.96 22.30
CA PHE A 64 -30.08 24.85 23.26
C PHE A 64 -29.96 23.43 23.83
N ALA A 65 -31.08 22.82 24.23
CA ALA A 65 -31.09 21.45 24.74
C ALA A 65 -30.61 20.43 23.69
N THR A 66 -31.05 20.57 22.43
CA THR A 66 -30.62 19.70 21.33
C THR A 66 -29.12 19.79 21.07
N VAL A 67 -28.53 21.00 21.09
CA VAL A 67 -27.08 21.20 20.93
C VAL A 67 -26.29 20.61 22.10
N VAL A 68 -26.75 20.81 23.34
CA VAL A 68 -26.08 20.23 24.53
C VAL A 68 -26.12 18.70 24.48
N CYS A 69 -27.24 18.12 24.06
CA CYS A 69 -27.42 16.67 23.95
C CYS A 69 -26.49 16.05 22.87
N GLN A 70 -26.34 16.73 21.74
CA GLN A 70 -25.41 16.36 20.67
C GLN A 70 -23.96 16.39 21.18
N LEU A 71 -23.55 17.48 21.83
CA LEU A 71 -22.18 17.63 22.35
C LEU A 71 -21.86 16.59 23.42
N ALA A 72 -22.79 16.33 24.35
CA ALA A 72 -22.62 15.31 25.38
C ALA A 72 -22.46 13.91 24.78
N SER A 73 -23.25 13.58 23.75
CA SER A 73 -23.18 12.28 23.06
C SER A 73 -21.86 12.10 22.30
N VAL A 74 -21.38 13.14 21.62
CA VAL A 74 -20.06 13.12 20.93
C VAL A 74 -18.91 12.97 21.93
N VAL A 75 -18.91 13.73 23.02
CA VAL A 75 -17.88 13.64 24.06
C VAL A 75 -17.87 12.27 24.72
N TYR A 76 -19.04 11.68 24.98
CA TYR A 76 -19.15 10.33 25.52
C TYR A 76 -18.53 9.30 24.55
N LEU A 77 -18.92 9.32 23.27
CA LEU A 77 -18.42 8.37 22.28
C LEU A 77 -16.91 8.54 22.00
N LEU A 78 -16.40 9.77 22.00
CA LEU A 78 -14.96 10.03 21.87
C LEU A 78 -14.17 9.53 23.08
N SER A 79 -14.75 9.54 24.27
CA SER A 79 -14.08 9.02 25.46
C SER A 79 -13.86 7.50 25.44
N LEU A 80 -14.68 6.75 24.67
CA LEU A 80 -14.47 5.31 24.42
C LEU A 80 -13.20 5.03 23.59
N PHE A 81 -12.78 5.97 22.74
CA PHE A 81 -11.57 5.85 21.92
C PHE A 81 -10.31 6.40 22.60
N ALA A 82 -10.45 7.03 23.77
CA ALA A 82 -9.37 7.71 24.48
C ALA A 82 -8.63 6.81 25.50
N HIS A 83 -8.73 5.49 25.37
CA HIS A 83 -7.94 4.54 26.16
C HIS A 83 -6.70 4.06 25.38
N PRO A 84 -5.52 4.66 25.59
CA PRO A 84 -4.28 4.00 25.27
C PRO A 84 -4.01 2.92 26.32
N GLU A 85 -4.00 1.66 25.91
CA GLU A 85 -3.34 0.61 26.68
C GLU A 85 -1.85 1.00 26.83
N ALA A 86 -1.36 1.02 28.05
CA ALA A 86 0.02 1.37 28.35
C ALA A 86 0.96 0.27 27.82
N PRO A 87 2.06 0.61 27.11
CA PRO A 87 3.09 -0.36 26.80
C PRO A 87 3.87 -0.71 28.06
N SER A 88 3.98 -2.01 28.34
CA SER A 88 4.92 -2.56 29.31
C SER A 88 6.35 -2.27 28.85
N SER A 89 7.10 -1.62 29.72
CA SER A 89 8.53 -1.38 29.60
C SER A 89 9.32 -2.69 29.63
N ASP A 90 10.15 -2.93 28.63
CA ASP A 90 11.40 -3.67 28.83
C ASP A 90 12.49 -3.11 27.91
N ASP A 91 13.54 -2.59 28.55
CA ASP A 91 14.76 -2.08 27.92
C ASP A 91 15.70 -3.26 27.62
N GLY A 92 16.28 -3.30 26.42
CA GLY A 92 17.20 -4.38 26.03
C GLY A 92 18.06 -4.03 24.83
N ASP A 93 19.31 -3.69 25.12
CA ASP A 93 20.42 -3.22 24.28
C ASP A 93 20.68 -3.99 22.96
N GLY A 94 21.09 -3.26 21.94
CA GLY A 94 21.25 -3.73 20.57
C GLY A 94 22.71 -3.98 20.19
N SER A 95 23.04 -5.23 19.89
CA SER A 95 24.22 -5.57 19.08
C SER A 95 23.97 -6.78 18.15
N GLY A 96 24.11 -6.54 16.85
CA GLY A 96 24.83 -7.43 15.91
C GLY A 96 24.47 -8.91 15.80
N ARG A 97 23.22 -9.26 15.46
CA ARG A 97 22.77 -10.40 14.63
C ARG A 97 21.24 -10.32 14.58
N ALA A 98 20.57 -10.86 13.56
CA ALA A 98 19.15 -11.21 13.77
C ALA A 98 19.11 -11.96 15.10
N PRO A 99 18.25 -11.59 16.08
CA PRO A 99 18.28 -12.27 17.36
C PRO A 99 18.22 -13.76 17.02
N ALA A 100 19.25 -14.51 17.43
CA ALA A 100 19.06 -15.93 17.58
C ALA A 100 17.81 -16.01 18.42
N ALA A 101 16.72 -16.55 17.85
CA ALA A 101 15.44 -16.62 18.54
C ALA A 101 15.77 -17.07 19.95
N ALA A 102 15.51 -16.22 20.95
CA ALA A 102 15.66 -16.62 22.34
C ALA A 102 14.99 -17.97 22.43
N GLU A 103 15.72 -19.00 22.89
CA GLU A 103 15.17 -20.36 22.92
C GLU A 103 13.79 -20.25 23.57
N PRO A 104 12.73 -20.56 22.81
CA PRO A 104 11.39 -20.29 23.30
C PRO A 104 11.23 -21.11 24.57
N ALA A 105 10.67 -20.49 25.61
CA ALA A 105 10.46 -21.14 26.90
C ALA A 105 9.88 -22.55 26.66
N PRO A 106 10.41 -23.61 27.30
CA PRO A 106 10.05 -24.97 26.97
C PRO A 106 8.53 -25.14 27.01
N MET A 107 7.99 -25.89 26.04
CA MET A 107 6.56 -26.16 25.93
C MET A 107 5.97 -26.56 27.30
N PRO A 108 4.87 -25.93 27.75
CA PRO A 108 4.22 -26.33 28.99
C PRO A 108 3.88 -27.83 28.94
N GLY A 109 4.46 -28.61 29.86
CA GLY A 109 4.07 -30.01 30.07
C GLY A 109 4.63 -31.07 29.11
N GLY A 110 5.63 -30.78 28.27
CA GLY A 110 6.23 -31.82 27.41
C GLY A 110 5.28 -32.38 26.34
N MET A 111 4.21 -31.65 26.01
CA MET A 111 3.15 -32.01 25.05
C MET A 111 3.62 -32.04 23.58
N GLN A 112 4.93 -32.18 23.32
CA GLN A 112 5.50 -32.05 21.97
C GLN A 112 4.98 -33.08 20.98
N ASP A 113 4.43 -34.22 21.42
CA ASP A 113 3.97 -35.28 20.52
C ASP A 113 2.44 -35.43 20.45
N ASP A 114 1.68 -34.73 21.31
CA ASP A 114 0.22 -34.82 21.34
C ASP A 114 -0.44 -33.61 20.65
N ASP A 115 -0.77 -33.80 19.38
CA ASP A 115 -1.47 -32.81 18.55
C ASP A 115 -2.81 -32.38 19.15
N ASP A 116 -3.55 -33.28 19.81
CA ASP A 116 -4.88 -32.99 20.37
C ASP A 116 -4.79 -32.13 21.64
N GLU A 117 -3.81 -32.41 22.51
CA GLU A 117 -3.52 -31.58 23.68
C GLU A 117 -3.03 -30.19 23.28
N ILE A 118 -2.10 -30.10 22.30
CA ILE A 118 -1.64 -28.81 21.78
C ILE A 118 -2.81 -28.00 21.23
N VAL A 119 -3.67 -28.62 20.42
CA VAL A 119 -4.86 -27.95 19.89
C VAL A 119 -5.79 -27.51 21.02
N ALA A 120 -6.06 -28.36 22.00
CA ALA A 120 -6.90 -28.02 23.15
C ALA A 120 -6.34 -26.82 23.93
N ALA A 121 -5.02 -26.76 24.12
CA ALA A 121 -4.34 -25.66 24.79
C ALA A 121 -4.38 -24.35 23.98
N VAL A 122 -4.31 -24.43 22.65
CA VAL A 122 -4.53 -23.26 21.77
C VAL A 122 -5.97 -22.78 21.85
N VAL A 123 -6.94 -23.70 21.82
CA VAL A 123 -8.38 -23.39 21.92
C VAL A 123 -8.72 -22.76 23.27
N SER A 124 -8.13 -23.24 24.37
CA SER A 124 -8.34 -22.68 25.72
C SER A 124 -7.63 -21.35 25.94
N GLY A 125 -6.71 -20.95 25.05
CA GLY A 125 -5.86 -19.77 25.20
C GLY A 125 -4.68 -19.96 26.16
N THR A 126 -4.47 -21.17 26.68
CA THR A 126 -3.29 -21.52 27.49
C THR A 126 -2.00 -21.49 26.66
N LEU A 127 -2.11 -21.76 25.36
CA LEU A 127 -1.01 -21.75 24.40
C LEU A 127 -1.26 -20.71 23.30
N PRO A 128 -0.47 -19.63 23.20
CA PRO A 128 -0.61 -18.67 22.12
C PRO A 128 -0.25 -19.28 20.75
N SER A 129 -1.19 -19.23 19.80
CA SER A 129 -1.05 -19.82 18.46
C SER A 129 0.17 -19.32 17.66
N HIS A 130 0.62 -18.09 17.89
CA HIS A 130 1.75 -17.49 17.17
C HIS A 130 3.14 -17.99 17.64
N HIS A 131 3.20 -18.80 18.70
CA HIS A 131 4.44 -19.43 19.17
C HIS A 131 4.60 -20.88 18.69
N LEU A 132 3.63 -21.44 17.96
CA LEU A 132 3.66 -22.85 17.57
C LEU A 132 4.89 -23.18 16.71
N GLU A 133 5.28 -22.31 15.78
CA GLU A 133 6.44 -22.53 14.92
C GLU A 133 7.74 -22.62 15.72
N SER A 134 7.95 -21.72 16.68
CA SER A 134 9.17 -21.69 17.49
C SER A 134 9.24 -22.88 18.45
N TRP A 135 8.10 -23.28 19.04
CA TRP A 135 8.04 -24.39 19.98
C TRP A 135 8.14 -25.77 19.36
N LEU A 136 7.50 -25.98 18.21
CA LEU A 136 7.45 -27.29 17.57
C LEU A 136 8.66 -27.55 16.68
N GLY A 137 9.34 -26.49 16.22
CA GLY A 137 10.43 -26.60 15.23
C GLY A 137 9.96 -27.12 13.86
N ASP A 138 8.65 -27.28 13.67
CA ASP A 138 8.01 -27.75 12.44
C ASP A 138 6.89 -26.78 12.06
N CYS A 139 7.20 -25.88 11.11
CA CYS A 139 6.27 -24.86 10.64
C CYS A 139 5.03 -25.45 9.95
N ARG A 140 5.16 -26.61 9.30
CA ARG A 140 4.02 -27.27 8.64
C ARG A 140 3.09 -27.85 9.70
N ARG A 141 3.64 -28.54 10.71
CA ARG A 141 2.84 -29.04 11.84
C ARG A 141 2.17 -27.90 12.60
N ALA A 142 2.88 -26.81 12.88
CA ALA A 142 2.32 -25.61 13.50
C ALA A 142 1.10 -25.06 12.73
N ALA A 143 1.22 -24.92 11.41
CA ALA A 143 0.12 -24.48 10.55
C ALA A 143 -1.06 -25.48 10.55
N ARG A 144 -0.80 -26.79 10.58
CA ARG A 144 -1.84 -27.83 10.67
C ARG A 144 -2.62 -27.73 11.98
N LEU A 145 -1.92 -27.64 13.11
CA LEU A 145 -2.55 -27.53 14.43
C LEU A 145 -3.35 -26.25 14.56
N ARG A 146 -2.85 -25.15 14.00
CA ARG A 146 -3.59 -23.88 13.92
C ARG A 146 -4.89 -24.01 13.13
N ARG A 147 -4.88 -24.71 11.98
CA ARG A 147 -6.10 -24.98 11.19
C ARG A 147 -7.14 -25.76 12.01
N GLU A 148 -6.70 -26.78 12.74
CA GLU A 148 -7.58 -27.60 13.57
C GLU A 148 -8.11 -26.83 14.79
N ALA A 149 -7.27 -26.05 15.46
CA ALA A 149 -7.71 -25.15 16.52
C ALA A 149 -8.75 -24.13 16.02
N LEU A 150 -8.54 -23.54 14.84
CA LEU A 150 -9.50 -22.62 14.22
C LEU A 150 -10.84 -23.30 13.96
N ARG A 151 -10.84 -24.55 13.49
CA ARG A 151 -12.05 -25.36 13.28
C ARG A 151 -12.82 -25.56 14.58
N ARG A 152 -12.13 -25.90 15.68
CA ARG A 152 -12.74 -26.09 17.00
C ARG A 152 -13.30 -24.79 17.59
N VAL A 153 -12.57 -23.68 17.49
CA VAL A 153 -12.99 -22.37 18.01
C VAL A 153 -14.21 -21.83 17.27
N THR A 154 -14.21 -21.91 15.93
CA THR A 154 -15.23 -21.26 15.12
C THR A 154 -16.40 -22.17 14.75
N GLY A 155 -16.26 -23.48 14.95
CA GLY A 155 -17.18 -24.49 14.43
C GLY A 155 -17.18 -24.59 12.90
N ARG A 156 -16.25 -23.90 12.20
CA ARG A 156 -16.14 -23.86 10.74
C ARG A 156 -14.70 -24.17 10.33
N GLY A 157 -14.53 -25.10 9.40
CA GLY A 157 -13.22 -25.40 8.83
C GLY A 157 -12.81 -24.40 7.74
N VAL A 158 -11.62 -24.63 7.19
CA VAL A 158 -11.09 -23.97 5.99
C VAL A 158 -11.01 -24.98 4.84
N GLU A 159 -12.04 -25.81 4.70
CA GLU A 159 -12.14 -26.75 3.58
C GLU A 159 -12.04 -26.00 2.24
N GLY A 160 -11.24 -26.52 1.32
CA GLY A 160 -10.99 -25.88 0.02
C GLY A 160 -9.84 -24.85 0.03
N LEU A 161 -9.29 -24.46 1.18
CA LEU A 161 -8.02 -23.73 1.26
C LEU A 161 -6.85 -24.72 1.25
N PRO A 162 -6.03 -24.77 0.18
CA PRO A 162 -4.88 -25.67 0.09
C PRO A 162 -3.92 -25.52 1.26
N PHE A 163 -3.22 -26.63 1.54
CA PHE A 163 -2.26 -26.77 2.63
C PHE A 163 -0.98 -27.44 2.16
N GLU A 164 -1.11 -28.51 1.38
CA GLU A 164 0.02 -29.20 0.77
C GLU A 164 0.67 -28.37 -0.33
N GLY A 165 1.99 -28.50 -0.51
CA GLY A 165 2.73 -27.83 -1.60
C GLY A 165 3.26 -26.43 -1.29
N MET A 166 3.07 -25.93 -0.06
CA MET A 166 3.71 -24.71 0.44
C MET A 166 4.91 -25.03 1.32
N ASP A 167 6.02 -24.34 1.09
CA ASP A 167 7.16 -24.33 2.01
C ASP A 167 6.88 -23.35 3.15
N TYR A 168 6.35 -23.87 4.26
CA TYR A 168 6.04 -23.09 5.46
C TYR A 168 7.30 -22.53 6.15
N GLN A 169 8.47 -23.14 5.93
CA GLN A 169 9.71 -22.64 6.49
C GLN A 169 10.16 -21.36 5.78
N ALA A 170 9.96 -21.28 4.46
CA ALA A 170 10.34 -20.12 3.66
C ALA A 170 9.55 -18.84 3.97
N ILE A 171 8.32 -18.96 4.52
CA ILE A 171 7.48 -17.80 4.85
C ILE A 171 7.69 -17.29 6.29
N LEU A 172 8.22 -18.12 7.19
CA LEU A 172 8.37 -17.80 8.61
C LEU A 172 9.33 -16.61 8.80
N GLY A 173 8.86 -15.58 9.52
CA GLY A 173 9.65 -14.38 9.83
C GLY A 173 9.98 -13.52 8.61
N GLN A 174 9.36 -13.77 7.46
CA GLN A 174 9.63 -13.06 6.21
C GLN A 174 8.37 -12.60 5.48
N CYS A 175 7.37 -13.46 5.32
CA CYS A 175 6.25 -13.21 4.41
C CYS A 175 4.87 -13.20 5.09
N CYS A 176 4.64 -14.06 6.09
CA CYS A 176 3.33 -14.18 6.74
C CYS A 176 3.46 -14.81 8.12
N GLU A 177 2.70 -14.27 9.08
CA GLU A 177 2.54 -14.82 10.42
C GLU A 177 1.30 -15.70 10.50
N MET A 178 1.32 -16.67 11.42
CA MET A 178 0.19 -17.54 11.72
C MET A 178 -0.46 -18.23 10.48
N PRO A 179 0.33 -18.85 9.57
CA PRO A 179 -0.21 -19.45 8.37
C PRO A 179 -1.20 -20.57 8.67
N VAL A 180 -2.26 -20.64 7.87
CA VAL A 180 -3.28 -21.70 7.90
C VAL A 180 -3.50 -22.33 6.53
N GLY A 181 -2.63 -22.09 5.56
CA GLY A 181 -2.83 -22.49 4.16
C GLY A 181 -2.41 -21.36 3.22
N TYR A 182 -2.83 -21.45 1.96
CA TYR A 182 -2.54 -20.42 0.96
C TYR A 182 -3.62 -20.34 -0.10
N VAL A 183 -3.76 -19.18 -0.74
CA VAL A 183 -4.71 -18.96 -1.84
C VAL A 183 -4.00 -19.23 -3.18
N GLN A 184 -4.64 -20.00 -4.04
CA GLN A 184 -4.19 -20.21 -5.41
C GLN A 184 -4.78 -19.13 -6.33
N LEU A 185 -3.91 -18.46 -7.09
CA LEU A 185 -4.30 -17.50 -8.11
C LEU A 185 -3.84 -18.00 -9.49
N PRO A 186 -4.71 -17.98 -10.52
CA PRO A 186 -4.31 -18.32 -11.88
C PRO A 186 -3.23 -17.37 -12.38
N VAL A 187 -2.18 -17.92 -13.01
CA VAL A 187 -1.12 -17.14 -13.66
C VAL A 187 -1.22 -17.35 -15.17
N GLY A 188 -1.55 -16.29 -15.90
CA GLY A 188 -1.47 -16.25 -17.35
C GLY A 188 -0.17 -15.59 -17.82
N VAL A 189 0.12 -15.71 -19.12
CA VAL A 189 1.29 -15.07 -19.75
C VAL A 189 0.81 -14.24 -20.95
N ALA A 190 1.21 -12.97 -21.00
CA ALA A 190 1.00 -12.08 -22.14
C ALA A 190 2.32 -11.80 -22.85
N GLY A 191 2.37 -11.88 -24.17
CA GLY A 191 3.57 -11.55 -24.94
C GLY A 191 3.70 -12.24 -26.30
N PRO A 192 4.87 -12.06 -26.97
CA PRO A 192 6.01 -11.28 -26.48
C PRO A 192 5.72 -9.77 -26.46
N LEU A 193 6.10 -9.10 -25.37
CA LEU A 193 6.24 -7.64 -25.30
C LEU A 193 7.63 -7.28 -25.85
N LEU A 194 7.67 -6.70 -27.05
CA LEU A 194 8.92 -6.18 -27.63
C LEU A 194 9.21 -4.80 -27.04
N LEU A 195 10.20 -4.73 -26.14
CA LEU A 195 10.57 -3.54 -25.37
C LEU A 195 12.09 -3.39 -25.34
N ASP A 196 12.59 -2.22 -25.72
CA ASP A 196 14.03 -1.89 -25.75
C ASP A 196 14.85 -2.92 -26.55
N GLY A 197 14.29 -3.38 -27.67
CA GLY A 197 14.90 -4.39 -28.54
C GLY A 197 14.94 -5.81 -27.96
N ARG A 198 14.17 -6.09 -26.89
CA ARG A 198 14.08 -7.41 -26.24
C ARG A 198 12.64 -7.87 -26.12
N GLU A 199 12.44 -9.18 -26.18
CA GLU A 199 11.12 -9.78 -25.99
C GLU A 199 10.92 -10.29 -24.57
N TYR A 200 9.78 -9.94 -23.96
CA TYR A 200 9.40 -10.41 -22.63
C TYR A 200 8.05 -11.14 -22.67
N HIS A 201 7.99 -12.28 -21.98
CA HIS A 201 6.74 -12.99 -21.72
C HIS A 201 6.27 -12.65 -20.30
N VAL A 202 5.26 -11.81 -20.21
CA VAL A 202 4.86 -11.15 -18.95
C VAL A 202 3.92 -12.05 -18.15
N PRO A 203 4.33 -12.53 -16.97
CA PRO A 203 3.45 -13.31 -16.10
C PRO A 203 2.46 -12.38 -15.38
N MET A 204 1.19 -12.80 -15.34
CA MET A 204 0.09 -12.03 -14.76
C MET A 204 -0.79 -12.94 -13.90
N ALA A 205 -0.79 -12.72 -12.59
CA ALA A 205 -1.62 -13.43 -11.63
C ALA A 205 -2.94 -12.69 -11.43
N THR A 206 -4.05 -13.25 -11.90
CA THR A 206 -5.36 -12.56 -11.87
C THR A 206 -6.52 -13.53 -11.91
N THR A 207 -7.65 -13.10 -11.37
CA THR A 207 -8.96 -13.75 -11.52
C THR A 207 -9.90 -12.95 -12.42
N GLU A 208 -9.46 -11.80 -12.95
CA GLU A 208 -10.24 -10.99 -13.88
C GLU A 208 -10.16 -11.58 -15.29
N GLY A 209 -11.29 -12.07 -15.81
CA GLY A 209 -11.40 -12.52 -17.19
C GLY A 209 -11.10 -11.38 -18.18
N CYS A 210 -10.61 -11.72 -19.37
CA CYS A 210 -10.10 -10.81 -20.41
C CYS A 210 -8.77 -10.10 -20.12
N LEU A 211 -8.32 -9.93 -18.87
CA LEU A 211 -7.15 -9.08 -18.58
C LEU A 211 -5.90 -9.52 -19.35
N VAL A 212 -5.48 -10.78 -19.17
CA VAL A 212 -4.28 -11.32 -19.83
C VAL A 212 -4.41 -11.30 -21.35
N ALA A 213 -5.59 -11.66 -21.88
CA ALA A 213 -5.85 -11.65 -23.31
C ALA A 213 -5.81 -10.23 -23.91
N SER A 214 -6.30 -9.24 -23.16
CA SER A 214 -6.27 -7.84 -23.54
C SER A 214 -4.84 -7.31 -23.60
N VAL A 215 -4.03 -7.55 -22.56
CA VAL A 215 -2.61 -7.16 -22.55
C VAL A 215 -1.85 -7.87 -23.68
N ASN A 216 -2.12 -9.16 -23.91
CA ASN A 216 -1.52 -9.91 -25.01
C ASN A 216 -1.81 -9.30 -26.39
N ARG A 217 -3.05 -8.83 -26.62
CA ARG A 217 -3.42 -8.10 -27.85
C ARG A 217 -2.64 -6.78 -27.98
N GLY A 218 -2.45 -6.06 -26.87
CA GLY A 218 -1.61 -4.86 -26.83
C GLY A 218 -0.16 -5.14 -27.20
N CYS A 219 0.44 -6.18 -26.59
CA CYS A 219 1.80 -6.63 -26.92
C CYS A 219 1.95 -6.95 -28.41
N ARG A 220 0.95 -7.64 -29.00
CA ARG A 220 0.92 -7.92 -30.44
C ARG A 220 0.90 -6.65 -31.30
N ALA A 221 0.12 -5.65 -30.93
CA ALA A 221 0.06 -4.39 -31.67
C ALA A 221 1.39 -3.61 -31.60
N ILE A 222 2.01 -3.57 -30.42
CA ILE A 222 3.33 -2.96 -30.20
C ILE A 222 4.39 -3.68 -31.03
N ALA A 223 4.48 -5.00 -30.94
CA ALA A 223 5.45 -5.80 -31.68
C ALA A 223 5.29 -5.67 -33.20
N ALA A 224 4.05 -5.69 -33.71
CA ALA A 224 3.76 -5.49 -35.13
C ALA A 224 4.16 -4.09 -35.66
N SER A 225 4.37 -3.13 -34.76
CA SER A 225 4.75 -1.76 -35.10
C SER A 225 6.23 -1.44 -34.81
N GLY A 226 7.05 -2.45 -34.47
CA GLY A 226 8.48 -2.30 -34.24
C GLY A 226 8.92 -2.26 -32.78
N GLY A 227 7.98 -2.38 -31.84
CA GLY A 227 8.27 -2.43 -30.41
C GLY A 227 8.08 -1.10 -29.68
N ALA A 228 8.25 -1.15 -28.36
CA ALA A 228 8.23 0.00 -27.48
C ALA A 228 9.64 0.35 -27.00
N VAL A 229 9.82 1.60 -26.58
CA VAL A 229 11.04 2.11 -25.95
C VAL A 229 10.69 2.61 -24.55
N SER A 230 11.58 2.40 -23.58
CA SER A 230 11.45 2.94 -22.24
C SER A 230 12.66 3.77 -21.81
N VAL A 231 12.38 4.74 -20.94
CA VAL A 231 13.39 5.58 -20.30
C VAL A 231 13.13 5.60 -18.80
N LEU A 232 14.12 5.18 -18.02
CA LEU A 232 14.09 5.31 -16.56
C LEU A 232 14.68 6.67 -16.16
N LEU A 233 13.85 7.51 -15.56
CA LEU A 233 14.17 8.90 -15.20
C LEU A 233 14.72 9.03 -13.78
N ARG A 234 14.22 8.21 -12.85
CA ARG A 234 14.60 8.25 -11.43
C ARG A 234 14.58 6.85 -10.83
N ASP A 235 15.48 6.60 -9.89
CA ASP A 235 15.51 5.41 -9.02
C ASP A 235 15.86 5.84 -7.60
N SER A 236 14.83 5.92 -6.76
CA SER A 236 14.91 6.50 -5.43
C SER A 236 13.73 6.09 -4.55
N MET A 237 13.94 5.18 -3.60
CA MET A 237 12.96 4.90 -2.55
C MET A 237 13.00 5.98 -1.47
N SER A 238 11.89 6.21 -0.78
CA SER A 238 11.77 7.28 0.21
C SER A 238 11.28 6.82 1.59
N ARG A 239 11.74 7.54 2.62
CA ARG A 239 11.21 7.49 3.99
C ARG A 239 11.17 8.89 4.55
N ALA A 240 10.08 9.25 5.22
CA ALA A 240 9.90 10.59 5.74
C ALA A 240 9.48 10.59 7.22
N PRO A 241 10.41 10.72 8.18
CA PRO A 241 10.08 10.93 9.58
C PRO A 241 9.37 12.26 9.82
N ALA A 242 8.53 12.27 10.85
CA ALA A 242 7.95 13.47 11.44
C ALA A 242 8.61 13.74 12.80
N VAL A 243 9.20 14.91 12.93
CA VAL A 243 9.81 15.39 14.18
C VAL A 243 9.15 16.69 14.63
N LYS A 244 9.27 17.00 15.91
CA LYS A 244 8.60 18.14 16.56
C LYS A 244 9.57 18.88 17.46
N PHE A 245 9.42 20.21 17.46
CA PHE A 245 10.20 21.11 18.32
C PHE A 245 9.31 21.98 19.19
N THR A 246 9.93 22.71 20.12
CA THR A 246 9.25 23.69 20.99
C THR A 246 8.70 24.89 20.21
N SER A 247 9.34 25.26 19.09
CA SER A 247 8.94 26.40 18.25
C SER A 247 9.16 26.13 16.75
N ALA A 248 8.45 26.88 15.91
CA ALA A 248 8.63 26.83 14.44
C ALA A 248 10.03 27.28 14.01
N LYS A 249 10.60 28.28 14.70
CA LYS A 249 11.98 28.74 14.46
C LYS A 249 12.98 27.60 14.63
N ARG A 250 12.85 26.84 15.72
CA ARG A 250 13.77 25.73 16.01
C ARG A 250 13.64 24.57 15.00
N ALA A 251 12.42 24.29 14.54
CA ALA A 251 12.21 23.33 13.45
C ALA A 251 12.81 23.82 12.12
N ALA A 252 12.77 25.13 11.85
CA ALA A 252 13.41 25.73 10.69
C ALA A 252 14.94 25.66 10.75
N GLU A 253 15.55 25.83 11.92
CA GLU A 253 16.99 25.64 12.11
C GLU A 253 17.43 24.22 11.73
N LEU A 254 16.66 23.17 12.08
CA LEU A 254 16.96 21.81 11.62
C LEU A 254 16.76 21.65 10.11
N LYS A 255 15.70 22.23 9.54
CA LYS A 255 15.49 22.21 8.08
C LYS A 255 16.68 22.81 7.34
N GLU A 256 17.10 24.01 7.74
CA GLU A 256 18.26 24.70 7.15
C GLU A 256 19.53 23.87 7.29
N PHE A 257 19.75 23.24 8.45
CA PHE A 257 20.89 22.37 8.67
C PHE A 257 20.88 21.13 7.76
N VAL A 258 19.73 20.46 7.62
CA VAL A 258 19.61 19.20 6.85
C VAL A 258 19.67 19.45 5.34
N GLU A 259 19.16 20.58 4.86
CA GLU A 259 19.19 20.95 3.44
C GLU A 259 20.44 21.73 3.02
N ALA A 260 21.29 22.15 3.97
CA ALA A 260 22.54 22.83 3.65
C ALA A 260 23.50 21.90 2.88
N PRO A 261 23.96 22.29 1.67
CA PRO A 261 24.88 21.46 0.88
C PRO A 261 26.17 21.10 1.62
N SER A 262 26.65 21.98 2.50
CA SER A 262 27.84 21.74 3.33
C SER A 262 27.69 20.57 4.31
N ASN A 263 26.46 20.19 4.65
CA ASN A 263 26.17 19.14 5.63
C ASN A 263 25.77 17.81 4.97
N PHE A 264 25.46 17.83 3.68
CA PHE A 264 24.97 16.64 2.96
C PHE A 264 25.93 15.45 3.05
N GLU A 265 27.23 15.67 2.86
CA GLU A 265 28.24 14.60 2.92
C GLU A 265 28.29 13.92 4.30
N SER A 266 28.16 14.68 5.38
CA SER A 266 28.09 14.14 6.74
C SER A 266 26.82 13.31 6.96
N LEU A 267 25.67 13.83 6.52
CA LEU A 267 24.38 13.14 6.60
C LEU A 267 24.40 11.84 5.76
N ALA A 268 24.92 11.91 4.54
CA ALA A 268 25.08 10.77 3.65
C ALA A 268 26.05 9.73 4.24
N ALA A 269 27.17 10.15 4.83
CA ALA A 269 28.11 9.23 5.47
C ALA A 269 27.46 8.48 6.65
N VAL A 270 26.61 9.13 7.45
CA VAL A 270 25.86 8.48 8.54
C VAL A 270 24.79 7.54 7.99
N PHE A 271 24.00 8.00 7.02
CA PHE A 271 22.94 7.21 6.38
C PHE A 271 23.50 5.94 5.72
N ASN A 272 24.55 6.08 4.92
CA ASN A 272 25.12 5.03 4.08
C ASN A 272 25.82 3.92 4.88
N ARG A 273 26.16 4.14 6.16
CA ARG A 273 26.67 3.09 7.06
C ARG A 273 25.67 1.97 7.31
N SER A 274 24.37 2.23 7.11
CA SER A 274 23.30 1.26 7.33
C SER A 274 23.33 0.09 6.34
N SER A 275 23.90 0.28 5.14
CA SER A 275 23.85 -0.70 4.05
C SER A 275 24.90 -0.47 2.96
N ARG A 276 25.37 -1.57 2.37
CA ARG A 276 26.26 -1.53 1.19
C ARG A 276 25.58 -1.00 -0.07
N PHE A 277 24.24 -1.04 -0.13
CA PHE A 277 23.46 -0.64 -1.31
C PHE A 277 22.72 0.69 -1.13
N ALA A 278 22.41 1.07 0.12
CA ALA A 278 21.72 2.33 0.38
C ALA A 278 22.64 3.51 0.10
N ARG A 279 22.29 4.37 -0.86
CA ARG A 279 23.00 5.63 -1.09
C ARG A 279 22.02 6.79 -1.02
N LEU A 280 22.14 7.59 0.03
CA LEU A 280 21.38 8.83 0.19
C LEU A 280 21.59 9.73 -1.04
N GLN A 281 20.50 10.23 -1.59
CA GLN A 281 20.50 11.13 -2.75
C GLN A 281 20.06 12.53 -2.36
N ASP A 282 19.02 12.65 -1.53
CA ASP A 282 18.46 13.94 -1.13
C ASP A 282 17.63 13.82 0.15
N ILE A 283 17.47 14.94 0.87
CA ILE A 283 16.56 15.09 2.01
C ILE A 283 15.72 16.34 1.82
N HIS A 284 14.48 16.18 1.38
CA HIS A 284 13.57 17.30 1.16
C HIS A 284 12.66 17.53 2.37
N CYS A 285 12.66 18.72 2.93
CA CYS A 285 11.95 19.03 4.17
C CYS A 285 10.70 19.88 3.97
N ALA A 286 9.61 19.53 4.65
CA ALA A 286 8.40 20.35 4.74
C ALA A 286 8.09 20.71 6.21
N LEU A 287 7.75 21.97 6.47
CA LEU A 287 7.36 22.47 7.80
C LEU A 287 5.84 22.61 7.90
N ALA A 288 5.29 22.23 9.05
CA ALA A 288 3.92 22.54 9.44
C ALA A 288 3.91 23.05 10.90
N GLY A 289 3.97 24.37 11.06
CA GLY A 289 4.17 24.99 12.36
C GLY A 289 5.51 24.59 12.97
N ARG A 290 5.47 23.90 14.12
CA ARG A 290 6.68 23.40 14.83
C ARG A 290 7.02 21.94 14.53
N ASN A 291 6.37 21.35 13.53
CA ASN A 291 6.63 19.99 13.06
C ASN A 291 7.41 20.05 11.75
N LEU A 292 8.39 19.16 11.61
CA LEU A 292 9.22 19.01 10.42
C LEU A 292 9.07 17.60 9.85
N TYR A 293 8.79 17.50 8.56
CA TYR A 293 8.74 16.25 7.81
C TYR A 293 9.94 16.21 6.88
N MET A 294 10.84 15.25 7.05
CA MET A 294 12.10 15.19 6.31
C MET A 294 12.05 14.00 5.36
N ARG A 295 11.86 14.20 4.06
CA ARG A 295 11.75 13.14 3.06
C ARG A 295 13.14 12.73 2.57
N PHE A 296 13.70 11.69 3.16
CA PHE A 296 14.94 11.07 2.71
C PHE A 296 14.66 10.26 1.46
N THR A 297 15.55 10.36 0.48
CA THR A 297 15.49 9.61 -0.77
C THR A 297 16.82 8.93 -1.05
N CYS A 298 16.80 7.66 -1.47
CA CYS A 298 18.02 6.89 -1.68
C CYS A 298 17.86 5.77 -2.70
N THR A 299 18.99 5.34 -3.29
CA THR A 299 19.03 4.08 -4.06
C THR A 299 19.06 2.89 -3.11
N THR A 300 18.56 1.73 -3.57
CA THR A 300 18.38 0.53 -2.74
C THR A 300 18.91 -0.75 -3.38
N GLY A 301 19.68 -0.62 -4.47
CA GLY A 301 20.08 -1.74 -5.31
C GLY A 301 18.86 -2.44 -5.91
N ASP A 302 18.86 -3.77 -5.92
CA ASP A 302 17.77 -4.58 -6.49
C ASP A 302 16.61 -4.81 -5.50
N ALA A 303 16.71 -4.36 -4.25
CA ALA A 303 15.60 -4.41 -3.32
C ALA A 303 14.64 -3.25 -3.57
N MET A 304 13.35 -3.44 -3.29
CA MET A 304 12.40 -2.33 -3.18
C MET A 304 12.85 -1.36 -2.06
N GLY A 305 13.36 -1.92 -0.95
CA GLY A 305 14.30 -1.24 -0.07
C GLY A 305 13.72 -0.54 1.16
N MET A 306 12.42 -0.67 1.45
CA MET A 306 11.78 0.04 2.56
C MET A 306 12.42 -0.15 3.93
N ASN A 307 12.83 -1.37 4.29
CA ASN A 307 13.55 -1.64 5.55
C ASN A 307 14.94 -1.00 5.57
N MET A 308 15.60 -1.00 4.40
CA MET A 308 16.93 -0.44 4.23
C MET A 308 16.91 1.09 4.41
N VAL A 309 15.93 1.77 3.81
CA VAL A 309 15.77 3.22 3.93
C VAL A 309 15.45 3.61 5.38
N SER A 310 14.51 2.90 6.03
CA SER A 310 14.15 3.19 7.43
C SER A 310 15.36 3.14 8.36
N LYS A 311 16.21 2.11 8.24
CA LYS A 311 17.43 1.98 9.04
C LYS A 311 18.43 3.12 8.79
N GLY A 312 18.58 3.54 7.53
CA GLY A 312 19.43 4.69 7.19
C GLY A 312 18.92 5.98 7.83
N VAL A 313 17.60 6.21 7.82
CA VAL A 313 16.97 7.36 8.47
C VAL A 313 17.16 7.33 9.98
N GLU A 314 16.96 6.18 10.63
CA GLU A 314 17.17 6.04 12.09
C GLU A 314 18.59 6.42 12.51
N ASN A 315 19.61 5.99 11.74
CA ASN A 315 20.99 6.38 12.00
C ASN A 315 21.19 7.90 11.95
N VAL A 316 20.62 8.56 10.93
CA VAL A 316 20.72 10.03 10.80
C VAL A 316 19.98 10.73 11.93
N LEU A 317 18.78 10.28 12.29
CA LEU A 317 18.01 10.85 13.39
C LEU A 317 18.75 10.72 14.73
N SER A 318 19.36 9.57 15.01
CA SER A 318 20.19 9.36 16.20
C SER A 318 21.41 10.26 16.22
N TRP A 319 22.04 10.48 15.07
CA TRP A 319 23.18 11.40 14.96
C TRP A 319 22.78 12.87 15.16
N LEU A 320 21.65 13.29 14.56
CA LEU A 320 21.12 14.65 14.71
C LEU A 320 20.76 15.00 16.16
N ARG A 321 20.41 14.02 17.01
CA ARG A 321 20.12 14.25 18.43
C ARG A 321 21.30 14.84 19.22
N ASN A 322 22.54 14.73 18.72
CA ASN A 322 23.69 15.36 19.37
C ASN A 322 23.62 16.89 19.34
N ASP A 323 23.22 17.47 18.19
CA ASP A 323 23.13 18.92 17.98
C ASP A 323 21.69 19.47 18.16
N PHE A 324 20.70 18.58 18.06
CA PHE A 324 19.28 18.84 18.25
C PHE A 324 18.69 17.92 19.33
N PRO A 325 19.16 17.98 20.59
CA PRO A 325 18.67 17.13 21.68
C PRO A 325 17.21 17.40 22.06
N ASP A 326 16.68 18.56 21.64
CA ASP A 326 15.30 18.96 21.81
C ASP A 326 14.35 18.45 20.70
N MET A 327 14.87 17.69 19.73
CA MET A 327 14.10 17.06 18.66
C MET A 327 13.29 15.87 19.18
N ASP A 328 11.96 16.01 19.18
CA ASP A 328 11.02 14.94 19.52
C ASP A 328 10.65 14.15 18.26
N LEU A 329 11.05 12.88 18.19
CA LEU A 329 10.71 11.99 17.08
C LEU A 329 9.29 11.44 17.29
N ILE A 330 8.32 11.98 16.54
CA ILE A 330 6.92 11.56 16.62
C ILE A 330 6.71 10.23 15.89
N SER A 331 7.32 10.08 14.71
CA SER A 331 7.22 8.85 13.92
C SER A 331 8.34 8.78 12.89
N ILE A 332 8.88 7.59 12.65
CA ILE A 332 9.81 7.32 11.54
C ILE A 332 9.13 7.45 10.17
N SER A 333 7.80 7.36 10.14
CA SER A 333 6.97 7.52 8.93
C SER A 333 5.83 8.50 9.22
N GLY A 334 6.06 9.78 8.94
CA GLY A 334 5.10 10.87 9.05
C GLY A 334 4.16 11.01 7.84
N ASN A 335 3.93 9.93 7.09
CA ASN A 335 3.12 9.90 5.86
C ASN A 335 3.60 10.80 4.69
N TYR A 336 4.74 11.48 4.82
CA TYR A 336 5.33 12.30 3.75
C TYR A 336 6.26 11.50 2.81
N CYS A 337 6.31 10.16 2.95
CA CYS A 337 7.11 9.29 2.07
C CYS A 337 6.62 9.36 0.61
N ALA A 338 5.35 9.11 0.26
CA ALA A 338 4.25 8.49 1.04
C ALA A 338 4.06 7.03 0.63
N ASP A 339 3.77 6.13 1.58
CA ASP A 339 3.76 4.67 1.33
C ASP A 339 2.37 4.07 1.50
N LYS A 340 1.85 3.38 0.47
CA LYS A 340 0.53 2.73 0.44
C LYS A 340 -0.65 3.69 0.62
N LYS A 341 -0.48 4.94 0.21
CA LYS A 341 -1.47 6.02 0.22
C LYS A 341 -1.28 6.90 -1.02
N THR A 342 -2.41 7.24 -1.65
CA THR A 342 -2.44 8.22 -2.76
C THR A 342 -1.93 9.57 -2.27
N ALA A 343 -0.83 10.07 -2.85
CA ALA A 343 -0.21 11.34 -2.46
C ALA A 343 0.40 12.07 -3.65
N ALA A 344 0.23 13.40 -3.67
CA ALA A 344 0.73 14.27 -4.74
C ALA A 344 2.26 14.31 -4.76
N VAL A 345 2.91 14.18 -3.60
CA VAL A 345 4.38 14.17 -3.52
C VAL A 345 4.99 13.02 -4.33
N ASN A 346 4.34 11.85 -4.38
CA ASN A 346 4.83 10.73 -5.20
C ASN A 346 4.60 10.97 -6.69
N TRP A 347 3.51 11.65 -7.05
CA TRP A 347 3.20 12.03 -8.43
C TRP A 347 4.20 13.07 -8.98
N ILE A 348 4.53 14.07 -8.17
CA ILE A 348 5.36 15.21 -8.57
C ILE A 348 6.86 14.89 -8.46
N GLU A 349 7.28 14.35 -7.31
CA GLU A 349 8.71 14.14 -7.01
C GLU A 349 9.21 12.73 -7.36
N GLY A 350 8.28 11.81 -7.68
CA GLY A 350 8.55 10.40 -7.87
C GLY A 350 8.77 9.63 -6.56
N ARG A 351 8.72 8.30 -6.64
CA ARG A 351 9.05 7.35 -5.55
C ARG A 351 9.33 5.95 -6.09
N GLY A 352 10.41 5.30 -5.67
CA GLY A 352 10.86 4.08 -6.34
C GLY A 352 11.40 4.43 -7.72
N LYS A 353 10.80 3.92 -8.79
CA LYS A 353 11.29 4.07 -10.17
C LYS A 353 10.33 4.91 -11.00
N SER A 354 10.84 5.99 -11.59
CA SER A 354 10.07 6.83 -12.52
C SER A 354 10.39 6.40 -13.94
N VAL A 355 9.40 5.95 -14.70
CA VAL A 355 9.58 5.39 -16.04
C VAL A 355 8.61 6.03 -17.03
N VAL A 356 9.12 6.37 -18.20
CA VAL A 356 8.31 6.66 -19.39
C VAL A 356 8.46 5.50 -20.36
N CYS A 357 7.38 5.06 -20.97
CA CYS A 357 7.40 4.07 -22.04
C CYS A 357 6.51 4.52 -23.19
N GLU A 358 7.00 4.41 -24.42
CA GLU A 358 6.30 4.86 -25.61
C GLU A 358 6.41 3.89 -26.79
N ALA A 359 5.48 4.00 -27.73
CA ALA A 359 5.50 3.30 -29.00
C ALA A 359 4.80 4.13 -30.08
N ILE A 360 5.20 3.91 -31.34
CA ILE A 360 4.41 4.31 -32.51
C ILE A 360 3.68 3.07 -33.02
N ILE A 361 2.36 3.14 -33.12
CA ILE A 361 1.51 2.07 -33.61
C ILE A 361 1.03 2.43 -35.01
N LYS A 362 1.35 1.58 -35.98
CA LYS A 362 1.01 1.84 -37.39
C LYS A 362 -0.50 1.89 -37.59
N GLY A 363 -1.01 2.79 -38.44
CA GLY A 363 -2.44 2.89 -38.75
C GLY A 363 -3.07 1.56 -39.18
N GLU A 364 -2.37 0.78 -40.00
CA GLU A 364 -2.81 -0.56 -40.41
C GLU A 364 -2.97 -1.53 -39.23
N VAL A 365 -2.13 -1.41 -38.21
CA VAL A 365 -2.17 -2.21 -36.98
C VAL A 365 -3.32 -1.75 -36.08
N VAL A 366 -3.53 -0.44 -35.96
CA VAL A 366 -4.69 0.13 -35.24
C VAL A 366 -5.99 -0.40 -35.85
N HIS A 367 -6.11 -0.41 -37.18
CA HIS A 367 -7.30 -0.95 -37.85
C HIS A 367 -7.40 -2.48 -37.74
N SER A 368 -6.34 -3.21 -38.08
CA SER A 368 -6.38 -4.68 -38.23
C SER A 368 -6.31 -5.44 -36.90
N ILE A 369 -5.58 -4.95 -35.89
CA ILE A 369 -5.43 -5.60 -34.60
C ILE A 369 -6.33 -4.93 -33.55
N LEU A 370 -6.30 -3.60 -33.46
CA LEU A 370 -7.03 -2.84 -32.43
C LEU A 370 -8.50 -2.55 -32.82
N LYS A 371 -8.87 -2.79 -34.09
CA LYS A 371 -10.26 -2.72 -34.58
C LYS A 371 -10.90 -1.34 -34.33
N THR A 372 -10.12 -0.27 -34.47
CA THR A 372 -10.53 1.13 -34.30
C THR A 372 -9.73 2.02 -35.27
N THR A 373 -9.85 3.35 -35.14
CA THR A 373 -9.03 4.34 -35.87
C THR A 373 -8.19 5.16 -34.89
N VAL A 374 -7.15 5.83 -35.40
CA VAL A 374 -6.24 6.67 -34.61
C VAL A 374 -7.00 7.84 -33.98
N GLU A 375 -7.85 8.52 -34.75
CA GLU A 375 -8.59 9.70 -34.32
C GLU A 375 -9.50 9.38 -33.14
N LYS A 376 -10.22 8.24 -33.20
CA LYS A 376 -11.08 7.78 -32.11
C LYS A 376 -10.32 7.48 -30.83
N LEU A 377 -9.09 6.96 -30.95
CA LEU A 377 -8.25 6.67 -29.78
C LEU A 377 -7.76 7.96 -29.12
N VAL A 378 -7.29 8.92 -29.92
CA VAL A 378 -6.84 10.23 -29.43
C VAL A 378 -8.00 10.98 -28.77
N GLU A 379 -9.16 11.08 -29.45
CA GLU A 379 -10.36 11.71 -28.91
C GLU A 379 -10.79 11.06 -27.59
N LEU A 380 -10.87 9.71 -27.57
CA LEU A 380 -11.22 8.98 -26.35
C LEU A 380 -10.23 9.26 -25.22
N ASN A 381 -8.93 9.28 -25.48
CA ASN A 381 -7.93 9.55 -24.44
C ASN A 381 -8.11 10.94 -23.83
N VAL A 382 -8.32 11.96 -24.67
CA VAL A 382 -8.57 13.33 -24.21
C VAL A 382 -9.83 13.40 -23.36
N ILE A 383 -10.94 12.81 -23.83
CA ILE A 383 -12.22 12.88 -23.11
C ILE A 383 -12.20 12.04 -21.83
N LYS A 384 -11.65 10.83 -21.87
CA LYS A 384 -11.69 9.88 -20.74
C LYS A 384 -10.54 10.11 -19.76
N ASN A 385 -9.31 9.90 -20.22
CA ASN A 385 -8.14 9.81 -19.35
C ASN A 385 -7.67 11.19 -18.88
N LEU A 386 -7.89 12.24 -19.66
CA LEU A 386 -7.56 13.61 -19.28
C LEU A 386 -8.76 14.34 -18.69
N ALA A 387 -9.75 14.71 -19.51
CA ALA A 387 -10.88 15.53 -19.07
C ALA A 387 -11.73 14.80 -18.02
N GLY A 388 -12.06 13.52 -18.22
CA GLY A 388 -12.82 12.72 -17.28
C GLY A 388 -12.13 12.58 -15.92
N SER A 389 -10.83 12.26 -15.91
CA SER A 389 -10.03 12.21 -14.69
C SER A 389 -9.89 13.58 -14.00
N ALA A 390 -9.78 14.67 -14.76
CA ALA A 390 -9.76 16.02 -14.21
C ALA A 390 -11.10 16.39 -13.55
N VAL A 391 -12.23 16.09 -14.19
CA VAL A 391 -13.57 16.28 -13.62
C VAL A 391 -13.76 15.44 -12.35
N ALA A 392 -13.19 14.24 -12.30
CA ALA A 392 -13.22 13.37 -11.13
C ALA A 392 -12.29 13.81 -9.99
N GLY A 393 -11.41 14.81 -10.20
CA GLY A 393 -10.40 15.20 -9.24
C GLY A 393 -9.35 14.11 -8.97
N ALA A 394 -9.05 13.28 -9.98
CA ALA A 394 -8.10 12.18 -9.85
C ALA A 394 -6.67 12.68 -9.59
N LEU A 395 -5.96 12.04 -8.66
CA LEU A 395 -4.56 12.33 -8.36
C LEU A 395 -3.65 11.23 -8.92
N GLY A 396 -2.96 11.53 -10.02
CA GLY A 396 -2.10 10.57 -10.73
C GLY A 396 -2.85 9.47 -11.49
N GLY A 397 -4.18 9.55 -11.58
CA GLY A 397 -5.05 8.58 -12.25
C GLY A 397 -5.49 9.03 -13.65
N PHE A 398 -4.55 9.44 -14.50
CA PHE A 398 -4.83 9.91 -15.88
C PHE A 398 -4.63 8.79 -16.91
N ASN A 399 -5.22 7.62 -16.62
CA ASN A 399 -5.05 6.37 -17.38
C ASN A 399 -6.35 5.55 -17.38
N ALA A 400 -6.39 4.48 -18.17
CA ALA A 400 -7.56 3.63 -18.27
C ALA A 400 -7.61 2.54 -17.19
N HIS A 401 -6.54 1.75 -17.03
CA HIS A 401 -6.48 0.62 -16.10
C HIS A 401 -5.06 0.20 -15.70
N ALA A 402 -4.10 1.14 -15.54
CA ALA A 402 -2.73 0.80 -15.15
C ALA A 402 -2.67 -0.10 -13.90
N SER A 403 -3.54 0.16 -12.93
CA SER A 403 -3.72 -0.63 -11.70
C SER A 403 -3.96 -2.13 -11.94
N ASN A 404 -4.71 -2.52 -12.98
CA ASN A 404 -4.98 -3.92 -13.30
C ASN A 404 -3.68 -4.66 -13.68
N ILE A 405 -2.87 -4.03 -14.53
CA ILE A 405 -1.61 -4.62 -15.02
C ILE A 405 -0.59 -4.67 -13.89
N VAL A 406 -0.41 -3.56 -13.17
CA VAL A 406 0.52 -3.46 -12.04
C VAL A 406 0.20 -4.54 -11.00
N THR A 407 -1.06 -4.65 -10.57
CA THR A 407 -1.48 -5.64 -9.58
C THR A 407 -1.20 -7.07 -10.03
N ALA A 408 -1.59 -7.42 -11.26
CA ALA A 408 -1.43 -8.79 -11.75
C ALA A 408 0.05 -9.19 -11.87
N LEU A 409 0.91 -8.28 -12.31
CA LEU A 409 2.35 -8.51 -12.40
C LEU A 409 2.98 -8.53 -11.01
N PHE A 410 2.56 -7.65 -10.09
CA PHE A 410 3.06 -7.57 -8.72
C PHE A 410 2.82 -8.86 -7.96
N ILE A 411 1.60 -9.39 -8.01
CA ILE A 411 1.25 -10.66 -7.37
C ILE A 411 2.06 -11.81 -7.99
N ALA A 412 2.17 -11.86 -9.31
CA ALA A 412 2.93 -12.91 -10.01
C ALA A 412 4.41 -12.89 -9.65
N THR A 413 4.99 -11.72 -9.43
CA THR A 413 6.44 -11.54 -9.23
C THR A 413 6.83 -11.28 -7.76
N GLY A 414 5.91 -11.41 -6.82
CA GLY A 414 6.20 -11.33 -5.38
C GLY A 414 6.51 -9.92 -4.88
N GLN A 415 5.98 -8.90 -5.56
CA GLN A 415 6.00 -7.52 -5.08
C GLN A 415 4.95 -7.31 -3.99
N ASP A 416 4.92 -6.13 -3.39
CA ASP A 416 3.90 -5.76 -2.40
C ASP A 416 2.64 -5.23 -3.10
N PRO A 417 1.51 -5.96 -3.12
CA PRO A 417 0.33 -5.55 -3.87
C PRO A 417 -0.32 -4.27 -3.31
N ALA A 418 -0.07 -3.91 -2.05
CA ALA A 418 -0.60 -2.66 -1.48
C ALA A 418 0.09 -1.42 -2.05
N GLN A 419 1.32 -1.56 -2.57
CA GLN A 419 2.03 -0.48 -3.27
C GLN A 419 1.48 -0.22 -4.68
N ASN A 420 0.49 -1.00 -5.14
CA ASN A 420 -0.28 -0.65 -6.33
C ASN A 420 -0.92 0.75 -6.22
N VAL A 421 -1.25 1.21 -5.01
CA VAL A 421 -1.83 2.55 -4.79
C VAL A 421 -0.95 3.66 -5.37
N GLU A 422 0.37 3.57 -5.23
CA GLU A 422 1.33 4.51 -5.81
C GLU A 422 1.80 4.04 -7.19
N SER A 423 2.17 2.76 -7.30
CA SER A 423 2.81 2.19 -8.49
C SER A 423 1.90 2.20 -9.72
N SER A 424 0.59 2.39 -9.55
CA SER A 424 -0.36 2.56 -10.67
C SER A 424 -0.63 4.02 -11.05
N GLN A 425 0.00 5.00 -10.38
CA GLN A 425 -0.03 6.37 -10.84
C GLN A 425 0.58 6.44 -12.24
N CYS A 426 -0.23 6.89 -13.19
CA CYS A 426 0.10 6.86 -14.61
C CYS A 426 -0.68 7.95 -15.34
N ILE A 427 0.00 8.65 -16.25
CA ILE A 427 -0.62 9.44 -17.31
C ILE A 427 -0.38 8.78 -18.65
N THR A 428 -1.46 8.58 -19.40
CA THR A 428 -1.46 8.01 -20.74
C THR A 428 -1.71 9.13 -21.76
N MET A 429 -0.77 9.30 -22.69
CA MET A 429 -0.85 10.32 -23.75
C MET A 429 -0.90 9.66 -25.12
N LEU A 430 -1.79 10.15 -25.97
CA LEU A 430 -2.00 9.66 -27.33
C LEU A 430 -2.00 10.84 -28.29
N GLU A 431 -1.23 10.75 -29.37
CA GLU A 431 -1.09 11.78 -30.40
C GLU A 431 -1.06 11.16 -31.79
N THR A 432 -1.58 11.89 -32.77
CA THR A 432 -1.40 11.54 -34.19
C THR A 432 0.02 11.88 -34.63
N VAL A 433 0.67 10.97 -35.35
CA VAL A 433 1.98 11.18 -35.97
C VAL A 433 1.97 10.72 -37.43
N ASN A 434 3.04 11.02 -38.18
CA ASN A 434 3.15 10.67 -39.61
C ASN A 434 1.93 11.14 -40.41
N ASP A 435 1.68 12.45 -40.40
CA ASP A 435 0.56 13.11 -41.09
C ASP A 435 -0.85 12.62 -40.68
N GLY A 436 -0.97 11.94 -39.54
CA GLY A 436 -2.24 11.44 -39.02
C GLY A 436 -2.44 9.94 -39.18
N ASP A 437 -1.57 9.26 -39.94
CA ASP A 437 -1.73 7.84 -40.26
C ASP A 437 -1.43 6.93 -39.08
N ASP A 438 -0.52 7.34 -38.20
CA ASP A 438 -0.02 6.52 -37.10
C ASP A 438 -0.34 7.12 -35.73
N LEU A 439 -0.36 6.26 -34.72
CA LEU A 439 -0.60 6.63 -33.33
C LEU A 439 0.70 6.63 -32.55
N HIS A 440 1.11 7.77 -32.00
CA HIS A 440 2.03 7.78 -30.87
C HIS A 440 1.24 7.54 -29.58
N ILE A 441 1.74 6.64 -28.74
CA ILE A 441 1.20 6.38 -27.41
C ILE A 441 2.35 6.35 -26.40
N SER A 442 2.14 6.96 -25.25
CA SER A 442 3.06 6.88 -24.12
C SER A 442 2.34 6.72 -22.79
N VAL A 443 3.03 6.11 -21.83
CA VAL A 443 2.67 6.06 -20.42
C VAL A 443 3.83 6.61 -19.60
N THR A 444 3.51 7.47 -18.63
CA THR A 444 4.48 7.99 -17.66
C THR A 444 4.06 7.59 -16.26
N MET A 445 4.90 6.81 -15.60
CA MET A 445 4.66 6.22 -14.28
C MET A 445 5.75 6.70 -13.31
N PRO A 446 5.51 7.74 -12.51
CA PRO A 446 6.55 8.39 -11.72
C PRO A 446 6.96 7.60 -10.46
N SER A 447 6.16 6.61 -10.05
CA SER A 447 6.23 6.04 -8.71
C SER A 447 6.17 4.51 -8.63
N ILE A 448 6.83 3.79 -9.55
CA ILE A 448 6.83 2.31 -9.56
C ILE A 448 7.73 1.74 -8.46
N GLU A 449 7.14 1.02 -7.51
CA GLU A 449 7.84 0.46 -6.36
C GLU A 449 8.05 -1.04 -6.52
N VAL A 450 9.21 -1.41 -7.06
CA VAL A 450 9.56 -2.81 -7.32
C VAL A 450 10.96 -3.17 -6.85
N GLY A 451 11.13 -4.46 -6.56
CA GLY A 451 12.39 -5.11 -6.26
C GLY A 451 12.43 -6.55 -6.77
N THR A 452 13.63 -7.11 -6.92
CA THR A 452 13.86 -8.49 -7.38
C THR A 452 14.54 -9.35 -6.31
N ILE A 453 14.73 -8.79 -5.11
CA ILE A 453 15.15 -9.45 -3.88
C ILE A 453 14.34 -8.97 -2.68
N GLY A 454 14.16 -9.84 -1.68
CA GLY A 454 13.43 -9.55 -0.44
C GLY A 454 11.91 -9.65 -0.59
N GLY A 455 11.21 -9.70 0.55
CA GLY A 455 9.76 -9.90 0.58
C GLY A 455 9.33 -11.18 -0.14
N GLY A 456 8.20 -11.14 -0.85
CA GLY A 456 7.65 -12.29 -1.56
C GLY A 456 8.47 -12.78 -2.77
N THR A 457 9.50 -12.04 -3.19
CA THR A 457 10.33 -12.41 -4.36
C THR A 457 11.15 -13.69 -4.15
N CYS A 458 11.34 -14.11 -2.90
CA CYS A 458 12.05 -15.36 -2.56
C CYS A 458 11.18 -16.61 -2.72
N LEU A 459 9.86 -16.47 -2.74
CA LEU A 459 8.93 -17.60 -2.84
C LEU A 459 9.05 -18.27 -4.21
N ALA A 460 9.00 -19.60 -4.24
CA ALA A 460 9.35 -20.39 -5.42
C ALA A 460 8.57 -19.98 -6.69
N SER A 461 7.26 -19.81 -6.59
CA SER A 461 6.39 -19.44 -7.72
C SER A 461 6.69 -18.03 -8.23
N GLN A 462 6.87 -17.07 -7.32
CA GLN A 462 7.18 -15.68 -7.63
C GLN A 462 8.58 -15.53 -8.23
N ALA A 463 9.56 -16.27 -7.67
CA ALA A 463 10.91 -16.35 -8.19
C ALA A 463 10.95 -16.95 -9.61
N ALA A 464 10.09 -17.94 -9.91
CA ALA A 464 9.97 -18.49 -11.26
C ALA A 464 9.44 -17.45 -12.26
N CYS A 465 8.46 -16.64 -11.85
CA CYS A 465 7.94 -15.54 -12.67
C CYS A 465 8.99 -14.44 -12.92
N LEU A 466 9.78 -14.07 -11.91
CA LEU A 466 10.92 -13.16 -12.09
C LEU A 466 12.00 -13.75 -13.01
N ASN A 467 12.20 -15.07 -12.97
CA ASN A 467 13.13 -15.76 -13.84
C ASN A 467 12.66 -15.78 -15.30
N LEU A 468 11.35 -15.94 -15.55
CA LEU A 468 10.74 -15.82 -16.88
C LEU A 468 11.02 -14.45 -17.51
N LEU A 469 11.04 -13.40 -16.69
CA LEU A 469 11.38 -12.03 -17.12
C LEU A 469 12.90 -11.78 -17.21
N GLY A 470 13.74 -12.72 -16.78
CA GLY A 470 15.20 -12.58 -16.76
C GLY A 470 15.73 -11.57 -15.73
N VAL A 471 14.98 -11.30 -14.66
CA VAL A 471 15.31 -10.28 -13.65
C VAL A 471 15.36 -10.84 -12.22
N LYS A 472 15.32 -12.16 -12.03
CA LYS A 472 15.39 -12.78 -10.69
C LYS A 472 16.69 -12.42 -9.96
N GLY A 473 16.56 -12.04 -8.69
CA GLY A 473 17.69 -11.87 -7.78
C GLY A 473 18.44 -10.55 -7.98
N SER A 474 19.58 -10.44 -7.30
CA SER A 474 20.48 -9.29 -7.38
C SER A 474 21.36 -9.33 -8.63
N ASN A 475 21.65 -8.17 -9.20
CA ASN A 475 22.64 -8.06 -10.26
C ASN A 475 24.00 -7.67 -9.68
N HIS A 476 24.95 -8.61 -9.64
CA HIS A 476 26.26 -8.39 -9.01
C HIS A 476 27.15 -7.41 -9.78
N GLY A 477 27.03 -7.35 -11.12
CA GLY A 477 27.85 -6.47 -11.95
C GLY A 477 27.30 -5.04 -12.03
N SER A 478 25.99 -4.86 -11.83
CA SER A 478 25.34 -3.56 -11.82
C SER A 478 24.16 -3.56 -10.84
N PRO A 479 24.42 -3.34 -9.53
CA PRO A 479 23.38 -3.36 -8.50
C PRO A 479 22.19 -2.45 -8.84
N GLY A 480 20.99 -3.00 -8.77
CA GLY A 480 19.75 -2.30 -9.13
C GLY A 480 19.33 -2.47 -10.60
N ALA A 481 20.17 -3.04 -11.47
CA ALA A 481 19.82 -3.22 -12.87
C ALA A 481 18.61 -4.15 -13.09
N ASN A 482 18.44 -5.18 -12.26
CA ASN A 482 17.31 -6.09 -12.39
C ASN A 482 16.01 -5.42 -11.96
N ALA A 483 16.04 -4.70 -10.83
CA ALA A 483 14.86 -3.95 -10.38
C ALA A 483 14.48 -2.82 -11.34
N LYS A 484 15.47 -2.11 -11.92
CA LYS A 484 15.24 -1.09 -12.96
C LYS A 484 14.57 -1.70 -14.19
N ARG A 485 15.05 -2.86 -14.66
CA ARG A 485 14.45 -3.57 -15.78
C ARG A 485 13.05 -4.09 -15.46
N LEU A 486 12.79 -4.55 -14.25
CA LEU A 486 11.44 -4.93 -13.84
C LEU A 486 10.48 -3.74 -13.93
N ALA A 487 10.88 -2.55 -13.53
CA ALA A 487 10.04 -1.35 -13.66
C ALA A 487 9.76 -0.97 -15.11
N THR A 488 10.74 -1.12 -16.02
CA THR A 488 10.48 -0.85 -17.44
C THR A 488 9.54 -1.89 -18.06
N ILE A 489 9.65 -3.16 -17.67
CA ILE A 489 8.69 -4.21 -18.07
C ILE A 489 7.29 -3.90 -17.53
N VAL A 490 7.16 -3.42 -16.28
CA VAL A 490 5.87 -2.97 -15.72
C VAL A 490 5.28 -1.86 -16.60
N ALA A 491 6.05 -0.81 -16.88
CA ALA A 491 5.58 0.32 -17.71
C ALA A 491 5.20 -0.11 -19.13
N GLY A 492 6.01 -0.95 -19.79
CA GLY A 492 5.70 -1.48 -21.13
C GLY A 492 4.48 -2.39 -21.13
N SER A 493 4.25 -3.14 -20.06
CA SER A 493 3.03 -3.95 -19.90
C SER A 493 1.79 -3.08 -19.70
N VAL A 494 1.92 -1.98 -18.95
CA VAL A 494 0.86 -0.98 -18.78
C VAL A 494 0.56 -0.32 -20.12
N LEU A 495 1.57 0.09 -20.89
CA LEU A 495 1.40 0.64 -22.25
C LEU A 495 0.58 -0.32 -23.15
N ALA A 496 0.93 -1.61 -23.15
CA ALA A 496 0.19 -2.64 -23.89
C ALA A 496 -1.27 -2.76 -23.43
N GLY A 497 -1.47 -2.79 -22.11
CA GLY A 497 -2.81 -2.83 -21.52
C GLY A 497 -3.65 -1.61 -21.90
N GLU A 498 -3.10 -0.40 -21.75
CA GLU A 498 -3.77 0.87 -22.06
C GLU A 498 -4.21 0.90 -23.53
N LEU A 499 -3.30 0.57 -24.45
CA LEU A 499 -3.57 0.54 -25.90
C LEU A 499 -4.76 -0.37 -26.23
N SER A 500 -4.77 -1.57 -25.66
CA SER A 500 -5.80 -2.57 -25.94
C SER A 500 -7.16 -2.20 -25.33
N LEU A 501 -7.20 -1.69 -24.10
CA LEU A 501 -8.45 -1.30 -23.44
C LEU A 501 -9.06 -0.06 -24.08
N LEU A 502 -8.26 0.97 -24.37
CA LEU A 502 -8.73 2.17 -25.06
C LEU A 502 -9.32 1.80 -26.43
N ALA A 503 -8.69 0.88 -27.16
CA ALA A 503 -9.23 0.38 -28.42
C ALA A 503 -10.55 -0.38 -28.27
N ALA A 504 -10.68 -1.23 -27.24
CA ALA A 504 -11.93 -1.93 -26.95
C ALA A 504 -13.07 -0.97 -26.57
N LEU A 505 -12.76 0.13 -25.88
CA LEU A 505 -13.70 1.20 -25.54
C LEU A 505 -14.11 2.00 -26.78
N ALA A 506 -13.15 2.45 -27.59
CA ALA A 506 -13.38 3.23 -28.80
C ALA A 506 -14.22 2.47 -29.86
N SER A 507 -14.13 1.14 -29.86
CA SER A 507 -14.89 0.25 -30.75
C SER A 507 -16.19 -0.30 -30.15
N GLY A 508 -16.52 0.05 -28.89
CA GLY A 508 -17.72 -0.46 -28.20
C GLY A 508 -17.70 -1.96 -27.89
N GLN A 509 -16.52 -2.60 -27.85
CA GLN A 509 -16.36 -4.05 -27.69
C GLN A 509 -16.18 -4.52 -26.24
N LEU A 510 -16.07 -3.60 -25.27
CA LEU A 510 -15.79 -3.93 -23.88
C LEU A 510 -16.83 -4.93 -23.31
N VAL A 511 -18.12 -4.59 -23.37
CA VAL A 511 -19.20 -5.40 -22.78
C VAL A 511 -19.25 -6.80 -23.40
N LYS A 512 -19.15 -6.89 -24.73
CA LYS A 512 -19.17 -8.20 -25.44
C LYS A 512 -18.00 -9.08 -25.03
N SER A 513 -16.82 -8.50 -24.80
CA SER A 513 -15.62 -9.24 -24.40
C SER A 513 -15.74 -9.75 -22.96
N HIS A 514 -16.15 -8.89 -22.02
CA HIS A 514 -16.38 -9.32 -20.63
C HIS A 514 -17.49 -10.38 -20.52
N MET A 515 -18.56 -10.28 -21.30
CA MET A 515 -19.61 -11.31 -21.30
C MET A 515 -19.11 -12.68 -21.79
N LYS A 516 -18.14 -12.71 -22.71
CA LYS A 516 -17.60 -13.95 -23.27
C LYS A 516 -16.59 -14.64 -22.34
N TYR A 517 -15.74 -13.88 -21.64
CA TYR A 517 -14.61 -14.45 -20.89
C TYR A 517 -14.64 -14.21 -19.38
N ASN A 518 -15.49 -13.29 -18.88
CA ASN A 518 -15.58 -12.95 -17.46
C ASN A 518 -16.91 -13.41 -16.81
N ARG A 519 -17.74 -14.15 -17.54
CA ARG A 519 -18.89 -14.91 -17.00
C ARG A 519 -18.69 -16.39 -17.27
N SER A 520 -19.05 -17.23 -16.31
CA SER A 520 -19.04 -18.68 -16.53
C SER A 520 -20.02 -19.01 -17.66
N SER A 521 -19.56 -19.75 -18.67
CA SER A 521 -20.43 -20.23 -19.76
C SER A 521 -21.53 -21.18 -19.28
N LYS A 522 -21.48 -21.62 -18.00
CA LYS A 522 -22.53 -22.42 -17.36
C LYS A 522 -23.75 -21.58 -16.97
N ASP A 523 -23.60 -20.30 -16.69
CA ASP A 523 -24.73 -19.44 -16.31
C ASP A 523 -25.49 -18.91 -17.53
N ALA A 524 -24.77 -18.64 -18.63
CA ALA A 524 -25.37 -18.21 -19.90
C ALA A 524 -26.29 -19.27 -20.55
N ALA A 525 -26.07 -20.56 -20.26
CA ALA A 525 -26.90 -21.65 -20.76
C ALA A 525 -28.18 -21.86 -19.94
N LYS A 526 -28.24 -21.39 -18.68
CA LYS A 526 -29.42 -21.47 -17.81
C LYS A 526 -30.41 -20.32 -18.05
N ASP A 527 -29.92 -19.15 -18.46
CA ASP A 527 -30.79 -18.01 -18.81
C ASP A 527 -31.39 -18.13 -20.23
N ALA A 528 -30.97 -19.14 -21.01
CA ALA A 528 -31.44 -19.42 -22.37
C ALA A 528 -32.33 -20.69 -22.47
N SER A 529 -32.65 -21.32 -21.34
CA SER A 529 -33.58 -22.44 -21.20
C SER A 529 -34.75 -22.03 -20.33
#